data_AF-A0A954MC38-F1
#
_entry.id   AF-A0A954MC38-F1
#
_cell.length_a   1.000
_cell.length_b   1.000
_cell.length_c   1.000
_cell.angle_alpha   90.00
_cell.angle_beta   90.00
_cell.angle_gamma   90.00
#
_symmetry.space_group_name_H-M   'P 1'
#
loop_
_entity.id
_entity.type
_entity.pdbx_description
1 polymer ?
#
loop_
_entity_poly.entity_id
_entity_poly.type
_entity_poly.pdbx_seq_one_letter_code
_entity_poly.pdbx_strand_id
1 'polypeptide(L)'
;SQLTARETHLAVFLCPSDPYSDGKFVVRDDTVSPIEQYGAASYAANWGPSTATVNLDDTPLQSQGVFYRNSRTKFRDVTDGLSNTLFLGERTNGPLPHVSVGGHQLFETAWAAAVREVTDPTDDHGHMVLFETQYRPNQPGTDDKGLSAPHEGICQFAMGDGSVRAISENIDEGVYNALGTRAGGEVIGEF
;
A
#
# COMPACT_ATOMS: atom_id res chain seq x y z
N SER A 1 18.42 -16.57 -12.68
CA SER A 1 18.19 -16.95 -11.26
C SER A 1 16.95 -16.21 -10.79
N GLN A 2 16.19 -16.70 -9.81
CA GLN A 2 14.97 -16.01 -9.32
C GLN A 2 15.29 -14.62 -8.72
N LEU A 3 16.54 -14.40 -8.28
CA LEU A 3 17.07 -13.12 -7.82
C LEU A 3 16.90 -11.99 -8.87
N THR A 4 17.15 -12.30 -10.15
CA THR A 4 17.03 -11.28 -11.22
C THR A 4 15.61 -10.72 -11.33
N ALA A 5 14.59 -11.54 -11.08
CA ALA A 5 13.20 -11.10 -11.23
C ALA A 5 12.82 -10.09 -10.15
N ARG A 6 13.01 -10.41 -8.86
CA ARG A 6 12.61 -9.53 -7.75
C ARG A 6 13.40 -8.20 -7.70
N GLU A 7 14.60 -8.18 -8.28
CA GLU A 7 15.49 -7.02 -8.32
C GLU A 7 15.31 -6.17 -9.59
N THR A 8 14.47 -6.58 -10.54
CA THR A 8 14.27 -5.81 -11.78
C THR A 8 13.51 -4.51 -11.48
N HIS A 9 14.04 -3.36 -11.87
CA HIS A 9 13.28 -2.10 -11.87
C HIS A 9 12.33 -2.04 -13.06
N LEU A 10 11.08 -1.70 -12.79
CA LEU A 10 10.03 -1.60 -13.79
C LEU A 10 9.47 -0.18 -13.77
N ALA A 11 9.73 0.59 -14.83
CA ALA A 11 9.31 2.00 -14.92
C ALA A 11 7.80 2.19 -14.77
N VAL A 12 6.98 1.19 -15.11
CA VAL A 12 5.51 1.22 -14.94
C VAL A 12 5.07 1.28 -13.47
N PHE A 13 5.92 0.84 -12.54
CA PHE A 13 5.66 0.91 -11.10
C PHE A 13 6.31 2.12 -10.43
N LEU A 14 6.87 3.05 -11.19
CA LEU A 14 7.51 4.25 -10.67
C LEU A 14 6.71 5.50 -11.07
N CYS A 15 6.36 6.31 -10.08
CA CYS A 15 5.74 7.60 -10.31
C CYS A 15 6.84 8.60 -10.76
N PRO A 16 6.68 9.31 -11.88
CA PRO A 16 7.68 10.28 -12.34
C PRO A 16 7.97 11.43 -11.36
N SER A 17 7.04 11.71 -10.45
CA SER A 17 7.18 12.73 -9.40
C SER A 17 7.76 12.18 -8.10
N ASP A 18 7.97 10.87 -7.96
CA ASP A 18 8.55 10.24 -6.78
C ASP A 18 10.07 10.51 -6.74
N PRO A 19 10.58 11.29 -5.77
CA PRO A 19 12.00 11.63 -5.72
C PRO A 19 12.86 10.54 -5.06
N TYR A 20 12.25 9.47 -4.54
CA TYR A 20 12.92 8.47 -3.72
C TYR A 20 13.11 7.13 -4.41
N SER A 21 12.14 6.64 -5.18
CA SER A 21 12.08 5.21 -5.56
C SER A 21 12.91 4.82 -6.80
N ASP A 22 13.21 5.74 -7.71
CA ASP A 22 13.86 5.39 -8.98
C ASP A 22 15.28 4.80 -8.77
N GLY A 23 15.52 3.64 -9.37
CA GLY A 23 16.75 2.87 -9.24
C GLY A 23 17.07 2.38 -7.81
N LYS A 24 16.12 2.44 -6.87
CA LYS A 24 16.33 2.00 -5.48
C LYS A 24 15.84 0.59 -5.22
N PHE A 25 16.35 0.03 -4.12
CA PHE A 25 15.93 -1.26 -3.60
C PHE A 25 15.32 -1.09 -2.22
N VAL A 26 14.30 -1.87 -1.92
CA VAL A 26 13.87 -2.17 -0.56
C VAL A 26 14.74 -3.32 -0.06
N VAL A 27 15.56 -3.05 0.96
CA VAL A 27 16.50 -4.03 1.53
C VAL A 27 15.85 -4.66 2.75
N ARG A 28 15.81 -5.99 2.81
CA ARG A 28 15.21 -6.75 3.91
C ARG A 28 16.24 -7.39 4.83
N ASP A 29 17.34 -7.88 4.26
CA ASP A 29 18.44 -8.46 5.04
C ASP A 29 19.75 -8.24 4.29
N ASP A 30 20.60 -7.35 4.83
CA ASP A 30 21.93 -7.06 4.31
C ASP A 30 23.04 -7.91 4.96
N THR A 31 22.67 -8.80 5.88
CA THR A 31 23.59 -9.72 6.56
C THR A 31 23.81 -11.03 5.79
N VAL A 32 22.97 -11.30 4.78
CA VAL A 32 23.03 -12.49 3.90
C VAL A 32 23.74 -12.20 2.57
N SER A 33 24.19 -13.26 1.89
CA SER A 33 24.85 -13.18 0.59
C SER A 33 24.20 -14.14 -0.44
N PRO A 34 23.59 -13.63 -1.52
CA PRO A 34 23.43 -12.21 -1.85
C PRO A 34 22.44 -11.53 -0.91
N ILE A 35 22.55 -10.19 -0.78
CA ILE A 35 21.64 -9.35 0.01
C ILE A 35 20.19 -9.64 -0.40
N GLU A 36 19.30 -9.71 0.60
CA GLU A 36 17.88 -9.80 0.34
C GLU A 36 17.30 -8.42 0.04
N GLN A 37 16.96 -8.19 -1.24
CA GLN A 37 16.44 -6.91 -1.70
C GLN A 37 15.44 -7.05 -2.85
N TYR A 38 14.62 -6.01 -3.03
CA TYR A 38 13.50 -5.96 -3.97
C TYR A 38 13.50 -4.63 -4.72
N GLY A 39 13.20 -4.65 -6.02
CA GLY A 39 13.05 -3.42 -6.80
C GLY A 39 11.95 -2.54 -6.22
N ALA A 40 12.28 -1.27 -5.94
CA ALA A 40 11.34 -0.31 -5.37
C ALA A 40 10.18 0.02 -6.33
N ALA A 41 9.10 0.54 -5.77
CA ALA A 41 7.90 1.00 -6.47
C ALA A 41 7.30 2.24 -5.81
N SER A 42 6.39 2.90 -6.52
CA SER A 42 5.67 4.11 -6.07
C SER A 42 4.17 3.88 -5.87
N TYR A 43 3.72 2.62 -5.85
CA TYR A 43 2.30 2.26 -5.75
C TYR A 43 2.11 1.06 -4.84
N ALA A 44 1.05 1.11 -4.02
CA ALA A 44 0.65 0.02 -3.13
C ALA A 44 -0.80 -0.37 -3.39
N ALA A 45 -1.16 -1.63 -3.08
CA ALA A 45 -2.47 -2.18 -3.33
C ALA A 45 -3.39 -2.15 -2.10
N ASN A 46 -4.69 -1.95 -2.32
CA ASN A 46 -5.66 -1.71 -1.26
C ASN A 46 -5.96 -2.98 -0.43
N TRP A 47 -5.53 -2.98 0.84
CA TRP A 47 -5.89 -3.99 1.84
C TRP A 47 -7.17 -3.65 2.61
N GLY A 48 -7.57 -2.38 2.58
CA GLY A 48 -8.81 -1.85 3.15
C GLY A 48 -8.64 -1.27 4.56
N PRO A 49 -9.76 -1.06 5.27
CA PRO A 49 -9.74 -0.50 6.62
C PRO A 49 -9.04 -1.40 7.64
N SER A 50 -8.31 -0.79 8.56
CA SER A 50 -7.68 -1.46 9.70
C SER A 50 -8.22 -0.93 11.03
N THR A 51 -7.96 -1.69 12.10
CA THR A 51 -8.32 -1.37 13.49
C THR A 51 -7.22 -1.88 14.42
N ALA A 52 -7.33 -1.59 15.72
CA ALA A 52 -6.38 -2.07 16.73
C ALA A 52 -6.21 -3.61 16.78
N THR A 53 -7.17 -4.38 16.25
CA THR A 53 -7.10 -5.86 16.20
C THR A 53 -7.14 -6.43 14.79
N VAL A 54 -7.26 -5.57 13.77
CA VAL A 54 -7.34 -5.93 12.35
C VAL A 54 -6.29 -5.11 11.63
N ASN A 55 -5.08 -5.66 11.53
CA ASN A 55 -3.90 -5.04 10.94
C ASN A 55 -3.42 -5.88 9.75
N LEU A 56 -2.94 -5.22 8.70
CA LEU A 56 -2.46 -5.87 7.48
C LEU A 56 -1.21 -6.74 7.71
N ASP A 57 -0.37 -6.39 8.69
CA ASP A 57 0.85 -7.15 9.03
C ASP A 57 0.61 -8.27 10.06
N ASP A 58 -0.36 -8.12 10.98
CA ASP A 58 -0.62 -9.13 12.04
C ASP A 58 -1.75 -10.10 11.68
N THR A 59 -2.75 -9.61 10.94
CA THR A 59 -3.97 -10.34 10.60
C THR A 59 -4.25 -10.31 9.10
N PRO A 60 -3.28 -10.66 8.24
CA PRO A 60 -3.28 -10.37 6.80
C PRO A 60 -4.48 -10.93 6.03
N LEU A 61 -5.16 -11.95 6.58
CA LEU A 61 -6.33 -12.61 5.98
C LEU A 61 -7.68 -11.98 6.39
N GLN A 62 -7.69 -11.04 7.33
CA GLN A 62 -8.91 -10.35 7.78
C GLN A 62 -9.25 -9.10 6.94
N SER A 63 -8.53 -8.90 5.83
CA SER A 63 -8.74 -7.82 4.87
C SER A 63 -10.20 -7.65 4.43
N GLN A 64 -10.64 -6.39 4.38
CA GLN A 64 -11.88 -5.98 3.73
C GLN A 64 -11.67 -5.32 2.36
N GLY A 65 -10.43 -5.00 1.99
CA GLY A 65 -10.06 -4.48 0.67
C GLY A 65 -9.92 -5.55 -0.40
N VAL A 66 -9.42 -5.15 -1.57
CA VAL A 66 -9.39 -6.02 -2.75
C VAL A 66 -8.20 -6.98 -2.72
N PHE A 67 -7.06 -6.50 -2.20
CA PHE A 67 -5.78 -7.20 -2.22
C PHE A 67 -5.35 -7.55 -0.80
N TYR A 68 -4.88 -8.77 -0.64
CA TYR A 68 -4.31 -9.27 0.61
C TYR A 68 -3.42 -10.46 0.31
N ARG A 69 -2.73 -10.97 1.34
CA ARG A 69 -1.82 -12.12 1.18
C ARG A 69 -2.53 -13.30 0.52
N ASN A 70 -1.97 -13.75 -0.61
CA ASN A 70 -2.51 -14.84 -1.42
C ASN A 70 -3.99 -14.64 -1.81
N SER A 71 -4.38 -13.37 -2.02
CA SER A 71 -5.73 -13.00 -2.42
C SER A 71 -6.17 -13.71 -3.70
N ARG A 72 -7.46 -14.00 -3.75
CA ARG A 72 -8.14 -14.64 -4.89
C ARG A 72 -9.46 -13.94 -5.21
N THR A 73 -9.53 -12.66 -4.87
CA THR A 73 -10.67 -11.77 -5.10
C THR A 73 -10.95 -11.68 -6.59
N LYS A 74 -12.21 -11.81 -6.99
CA LYS A 74 -12.68 -11.63 -8.37
C LYS A 74 -13.50 -10.35 -8.46
N PHE A 75 -13.66 -9.79 -9.65
CA PHE A 75 -14.49 -8.58 -9.85
C PHE A 75 -15.92 -8.71 -9.32
N ARG A 76 -16.54 -9.89 -9.43
CA ARG A 76 -17.87 -10.15 -8.87
C ARG A 76 -17.92 -10.07 -7.32
N ASP A 77 -16.76 -10.15 -6.66
CA ASP A 77 -16.64 -10.08 -5.21
C ASP A 77 -16.47 -8.61 -4.74
N VAL A 78 -16.35 -7.66 -5.69
CA VAL A 78 -16.30 -6.21 -5.44
C VAL A 78 -17.70 -5.62 -5.62
N THR A 79 -18.55 -5.85 -4.62
CA THR A 79 -19.98 -5.50 -4.68
C THR A 79 -20.26 -4.01 -4.40
N ASP A 80 -19.30 -3.29 -3.82
CA ASP A 80 -19.41 -1.83 -3.62
C ASP A 80 -19.22 -1.04 -4.94
N GLY A 81 -18.78 -1.75 -5.98
CA GLY A 81 -18.67 -1.26 -7.35
C GLY A 81 -17.22 -0.98 -7.74
N LEU A 82 -16.82 -1.48 -8.92
CA LEU A 82 -15.45 -1.31 -9.42
C LEU A 82 -15.02 0.16 -9.58
N SER A 83 -15.95 1.08 -9.82
CA SER A 83 -15.69 2.52 -9.93
C SER A 83 -15.58 3.24 -8.58
N ASN A 84 -15.92 2.55 -7.48
CA ASN A 84 -16.08 3.08 -6.13
C ASN A 84 -15.23 2.32 -5.10
N THR A 85 -14.28 1.49 -5.56
CA THR A 85 -13.35 0.77 -4.69
C THR A 85 -11.92 1.09 -5.15
N LEU A 86 -11.07 1.50 -4.21
CA LEU A 86 -9.64 1.73 -4.46
C LEU A 86 -8.96 0.40 -4.78
N PHE A 87 -8.11 0.39 -5.80
CA PHE A 87 -7.29 -0.78 -6.14
C PHE A 87 -5.82 -0.51 -5.84
N LEU A 88 -5.27 0.58 -6.37
CA LEU A 88 -3.88 0.99 -6.14
C LEU A 88 -3.84 2.47 -5.76
N GLY A 89 -2.93 2.85 -4.86
CA GLY A 89 -2.67 4.24 -4.48
C GLY A 89 -1.19 4.58 -4.53
N GLU A 90 -0.87 5.86 -4.66
CA GLU A 90 0.52 6.35 -4.70
C GLU A 90 1.20 6.27 -3.31
N ARG A 91 2.40 5.69 -3.28
CA ARG A 91 3.27 5.70 -2.10
C ARG A 91 4.73 5.76 -2.50
N THR A 92 5.37 6.89 -2.25
CA THR A 92 6.82 7.05 -2.39
C THR A 92 7.54 6.23 -1.34
N ASN A 93 8.72 5.72 -1.66
CA ASN A 93 9.68 5.31 -0.63
C ASN A 93 10.23 6.56 0.09
N GLY A 94 11.09 6.36 1.09
CA GLY A 94 11.73 7.47 1.82
C GLY A 94 11.14 7.70 3.21
N PRO A 95 11.54 8.78 3.90
CA PRO A 95 11.24 8.98 5.31
C PRO A 95 9.75 9.15 5.59
N LEU A 96 9.27 8.52 6.66
CA LEU A 96 7.96 8.80 7.19
C LEU A 96 7.89 10.25 7.69
N PRO A 97 6.80 10.98 7.45
CA PRO A 97 6.70 12.40 7.79
C PRO A 97 6.73 12.71 9.30
N HIS A 98 6.68 11.71 10.19
CA HIS A 98 7.07 11.82 11.61
C HIS A 98 7.34 10.43 12.23
N VAL A 99 8.07 10.39 13.36
CA VAL A 99 8.49 9.16 14.07
C VAL A 99 7.28 8.25 14.35
N SER A 100 7.28 7.05 13.76
CA SER A 100 6.19 6.09 13.92
C SER A 100 6.22 5.42 15.30
N VAL A 101 5.03 5.05 15.79
CA VAL A 101 4.87 4.06 16.83
C VAL A 101 5.10 2.69 16.19
N GLY A 102 6.20 2.00 16.52
CA GLY A 102 6.51 0.67 15.96
C GLY A 102 7.92 0.52 15.38
N GLY A 103 8.67 1.61 15.21
CA GLY A 103 10.13 1.56 14.94
C GLY A 103 10.54 1.68 13.47
N HIS A 104 9.62 1.62 12.52
CA HIS A 104 9.90 1.82 11.09
C HIS A 104 10.01 3.33 10.77
N GLN A 105 11.04 3.73 10.04
CA GLN A 105 11.31 5.15 9.75
C GLN A 105 11.11 5.52 8.28
N LEU A 106 10.88 4.53 7.42
CA LEU A 106 10.80 4.68 5.97
C LEU A 106 9.58 3.94 5.44
N PHE A 107 9.01 4.43 4.34
CA PHE A 107 8.17 3.61 3.49
C PHE A 107 9.05 2.62 2.69
N GLU A 108 8.62 1.36 2.63
CA GLU A 108 9.37 0.24 2.05
C GLU A 108 8.61 -0.42 0.88
N THR A 109 8.25 0.39 -0.12
CA THR A 109 7.38 -0.04 -1.22
C THR A 109 8.16 -0.75 -2.31
N ALA A 110 7.83 -2.02 -2.55
CA ALA A 110 8.36 -2.85 -3.62
C ALA A 110 7.27 -3.26 -4.61
N TRP A 111 7.61 -3.60 -5.85
CA TRP A 111 6.60 -4.04 -6.82
C TRP A 111 6.30 -5.55 -6.77
N ALA A 112 7.28 -6.36 -6.38
CA ALA A 112 7.26 -7.79 -6.68
C ALA A 112 6.56 -8.65 -5.60
N ALA A 113 6.80 -8.36 -4.32
CA ALA A 113 6.32 -9.17 -3.22
C ALA A 113 6.48 -8.48 -1.86
N ALA A 114 5.68 -8.93 -0.89
CA ALA A 114 5.96 -8.84 0.54
C ALA A 114 6.61 -10.15 1.01
N VAL A 115 7.52 -10.07 1.96
CA VAL A 115 8.17 -11.24 2.58
C VAL A 115 8.04 -11.18 4.08
N ARG A 116 7.74 -12.31 4.73
CA ARG A 116 7.68 -12.35 6.21
C ARG A 116 9.03 -11.98 6.79
N GLU A 117 9.00 -11.30 7.93
CA GLU A 117 10.21 -11.02 8.67
C GLU A 117 10.83 -12.32 9.18
N VAL A 118 12.14 -12.45 8.98
CA VAL A 118 12.88 -13.65 9.41
C VAL A 118 12.94 -13.70 10.93
N THR A 119 13.06 -12.53 11.57
CA THR A 119 13.21 -12.40 13.02
C THR A 119 11.88 -12.29 13.78
N ASP A 120 10.79 -11.96 13.09
CA ASP A 120 9.42 -11.94 13.61
C ASP A 120 8.44 -12.67 12.65
N PRO A 121 8.26 -14.00 12.80
CA PRO A 121 7.42 -14.77 11.90
C PRO A 121 5.92 -14.42 11.95
N THR A 122 5.51 -13.61 12.95
CA THR A 122 4.13 -13.10 13.07
C THR A 122 3.90 -11.85 12.25
N ASP A 123 4.97 -11.15 11.86
CA ASP A 123 4.93 -9.99 10.99
C ASP A 123 4.98 -10.43 9.50
N ASP A 124 3.88 -10.15 8.81
CA ASP A 124 3.69 -10.46 7.40
C ASP A 124 4.50 -9.57 6.46
N HIS A 125 4.89 -8.36 6.90
CA HIS A 125 5.39 -7.24 6.09
C HIS A 125 4.56 -7.01 4.82
N GLY A 126 3.25 -7.19 4.94
CA GLY A 126 2.30 -6.96 3.86
C GLY A 126 2.40 -5.53 3.34
N HIS A 127 2.80 -4.58 4.19
CA HIS A 127 2.90 -3.17 3.84
C HIS A 127 3.88 -2.94 2.68
N MET A 128 4.83 -3.83 2.38
CA MET A 128 5.73 -3.66 1.23
C MET A 128 4.99 -3.47 -0.10
N VAL A 129 3.82 -4.09 -0.24
CA VAL A 129 3.00 -4.05 -1.47
C VAL A 129 1.56 -3.60 -1.22
N LEU A 130 1.16 -3.44 0.05
CA LEU A 130 -0.20 -3.13 0.47
C LEU A 130 -0.26 -1.81 1.25
N PHE A 131 -1.42 -1.18 1.22
CA PHE A 131 -1.76 -0.06 2.10
C PHE A 131 -3.10 -0.29 2.81
N GLU A 132 -3.28 0.36 3.95
CA GLU A 132 -4.54 0.42 4.68
C GLU A 132 -5.22 1.80 4.56
N THR A 133 -6.53 1.85 4.81
CA THR A 133 -7.30 3.10 4.75
C THR A 133 -7.59 3.73 6.11
N GLN A 134 -6.98 3.25 7.19
CA GLN A 134 -7.16 3.83 8.54
C GLN A 134 -6.79 5.32 8.58
N TYR A 135 -5.78 5.72 7.81
CA TYR A 135 -5.35 7.10 7.70
C TYR A 135 -5.50 7.60 6.27
N ARG A 136 -5.88 8.88 6.12
CA ARG A 136 -6.05 9.51 4.82
C ARG A 136 -4.71 9.56 4.06
N PRO A 137 -4.76 9.70 2.73
CA PRO A 137 -3.52 9.83 1.94
C PRO A 137 -2.72 11.05 2.44
N ASN A 138 -1.39 10.92 2.53
CA ASN A 138 -0.48 11.96 3.03
C ASN A 138 -0.71 12.41 4.48
N GLN A 139 -1.58 11.73 5.24
CA GLN A 139 -1.85 12.12 6.62
C GLN A 139 -0.56 12.06 7.46
N PRO A 140 -0.23 13.10 8.24
CA PRO A 140 0.93 13.07 9.13
C PRO A 140 0.64 12.24 10.39
N GLY A 141 1.70 11.74 11.02
CA GLY A 141 1.61 10.98 12.28
C GLY A 141 1.06 9.56 12.12
N THR A 142 1.19 8.99 10.92
CA THR A 142 0.81 7.61 10.60
C THR A 142 2.01 6.68 10.72
N ASP A 143 1.79 5.40 10.43
CA ASP A 143 2.85 4.41 10.23
C ASP A 143 3.18 4.23 8.73
N ASP A 144 3.97 3.20 8.42
CA ASP A 144 4.42 2.81 7.08
C ASP A 144 3.38 2.07 6.23
N LYS A 145 2.15 1.95 6.75
CA LYS A 145 1.04 1.24 6.10
C LYS A 145 0.10 2.16 5.33
N GLY A 146 0.22 3.47 5.56
CA GLY A 146 -0.53 4.49 4.84
C GLY A 146 0.03 4.76 3.43
N LEU A 147 -0.42 5.86 2.83
CA LEU A 147 0.03 6.32 1.51
C LEU A 147 0.76 7.66 1.60
N SER A 148 1.65 7.90 0.64
CA SER A 148 2.49 9.09 0.54
C SER A 148 2.69 9.45 -0.93
N ALA A 149 1.87 10.34 -1.45
CA ALA A 149 1.98 10.87 -2.79
C ALA A 149 2.88 12.12 -2.83
N PRO A 150 3.70 12.29 -3.87
CA PRO A 150 4.58 13.46 -4.03
C PRO A 150 3.85 14.72 -4.50
N HIS A 151 2.51 14.73 -4.45
CA HIS A 151 1.67 15.82 -4.95
C HIS A 151 0.95 16.48 -3.78
N GLU A 152 1.09 17.79 -3.65
CA GLU A 152 0.47 18.55 -2.57
C GLU A 152 -1.07 18.49 -2.68
N GLY A 153 -1.74 18.14 -1.58
CA GLY A 153 -3.20 18.17 -1.49
C GLY A 153 -3.92 16.94 -2.04
N ILE A 154 -3.26 16.08 -2.82
CA ILE A 154 -3.90 14.93 -3.50
C ILE A 154 -3.02 13.68 -3.53
N CYS A 155 -3.68 12.53 -3.66
CA CYS A 155 -3.06 11.27 -4.03
C CYS A 155 -3.84 10.67 -5.22
N GLN A 156 -3.14 10.09 -6.20
CA GLN A 156 -3.76 9.42 -7.33
C GLN A 156 -4.07 7.96 -6.99
N PHE A 157 -5.26 7.52 -7.39
CA PHE A 157 -5.74 6.16 -7.19
C PHE A 157 -6.20 5.53 -8.50
N ALA A 158 -5.78 4.30 -8.75
CA ALA A 158 -6.40 3.45 -9.75
C ALA A 158 -7.62 2.74 -9.12
N MET A 159 -8.74 2.80 -9.83
CA MET A 159 -10.00 2.15 -9.45
C MET A 159 -10.13 0.79 -10.14
N GLY A 160 -11.06 -0.04 -9.67
CA GLY A 160 -11.31 -1.37 -10.24
C GLY A 160 -11.86 -1.38 -11.66
N ASP A 161 -12.45 -0.28 -12.12
CA ASP A 161 -12.95 -0.11 -13.49
C ASP A 161 -11.88 0.40 -14.47
N GLY A 162 -10.65 0.61 -13.99
CA GLY A 162 -9.53 1.12 -14.76
C GLY A 162 -9.46 2.66 -14.84
N SER A 163 -10.40 3.37 -14.22
CA SER A 163 -10.29 4.83 -14.07
C SER A 163 -9.21 5.21 -13.05
N VAL A 164 -8.69 6.44 -13.18
CA VAL A 164 -7.79 7.05 -12.20
C VAL A 164 -8.48 8.27 -11.60
N ARG A 165 -8.42 8.41 -10.28
CA ARG A 165 -9.00 9.53 -9.54
C ARG A 165 -7.96 10.20 -8.66
N ALA A 166 -7.92 11.52 -8.71
CA ALA A 166 -7.21 12.33 -7.73
C ALA A 166 -8.11 12.50 -6.51
N ILE A 167 -7.67 11.98 -5.36
CA ILE A 167 -8.41 12.08 -4.10
C ILE A 167 -7.67 13.04 -3.17
N SER A 168 -8.42 13.97 -2.57
CA SER A 168 -7.88 14.95 -1.63
C SER A 168 -7.32 14.27 -0.37
N GLU A 169 -6.18 14.73 0.12
CA GLU A 169 -5.66 14.36 1.47
C GLU A 169 -6.61 14.80 2.60
N ASN A 170 -7.53 15.73 2.29
CA ASN A 170 -8.56 16.22 3.21
C ASN A 170 -9.92 15.51 3.05
N ILE A 171 -9.98 14.39 2.31
CA ILE A 171 -11.19 13.55 2.22
C ILE A 171 -11.72 13.19 3.61
N ASP A 172 -13.04 13.01 3.74
CA ASP A 172 -13.63 12.47 4.98
C ASP A 172 -13.11 11.05 5.25
N GLU A 173 -12.70 10.78 6.50
CA GLU A 173 -12.10 9.50 6.89
C GLU A 173 -13.08 8.32 6.72
N GLY A 174 -14.37 8.55 6.92
CA GLY A 174 -15.42 7.54 6.71
C GLY A 174 -15.59 7.22 5.23
N VAL A 175 -15.60 8.25 4.38
CA VAL A 175 -15.65 8.08 2.92
C VAL A 175 -14.40 7.36 2.40
N TYR A 176 -13.21 7.73 2.87
CA TYR A 176 -11.96 7.08 2.46
C TYR A 176 -11.92 5.60 2.87
N ASN A 177 -12.37 5.27 4.08
CA ASN A 177 -12.49 3.89 4.52
C ASN A 177 -13.52 3.10 3.69
N ALA A 178 -14.66 3.70 3.37
CA ALA A 178 -15.66 3.09 2.50
C ALA A 178 -15.12 2.82 1.09
N LEU A 179 -14.28 3.70 0.55
CA LEU A 179 -13.58 3.44 -0.73
C LEU A 179 -12.57 2.28 -0.61
N GLY A 180 -12.09 2.00 0.60
CA GLY A 180 -11.18 0.91 0.90
C GLY A 180 -11.83 -0.48 0.93
N THR A 181 -13.15 -0.58 1.04
CA THR A 181 -13.85 -1.88 1.13
C THR A 181 -14.23 -2.43 -0.24
N ARG A 182 -14.23 -3.76 -0.37
CA ARG A 182 -14.74 -4.44 -1.58
C ARG A 182 -16.24 -4.77 -1.49
N ALA A 183 -16.75 -4.95 -0.28
CA ALA A 183 -18.12 -5.42 -0.01
C ALA A 183 -18.68 -4.93 1.34
N GLY A 184 -18.38 -3.70 1.75
CA GLY A 184 -18.90 -3.09 2.98
C GLY A 184 -20.34 -2.57 2.85
N GLY A 185 -20.80 -2.29 1.64
CA GLY A 185 -22.18 -1.83 1.35
C GLY A 185 -22.45 -0.37 1.75
N GLU A 186 -21.40 0.43 1.94
CA GLU A 186 -21.51 1.83 2.30
C GLU A 186 -22.06 2.68 1.14
N VAL A 187 -22.83 3.72 1.48
CA VAL A 187 -23.23 4.74 0.50
C VAL A 187 -22.13 5.79 0.45
N ILE A 188 -21.38 5.80 -0.64
CA ILE A 188 -20.27 6.73 -0.84
C ILE A 188 -20.80 8.05 -1.43
N GLY A 189 -20.46 9.16 -0.78
CA GLY A 189 -20.77 10.51 -1.26
C GLY A 189 -19.90 10.93 -2.45
N GLU A 190 -19.92 12.22 -2.81
CA GLU A 190 -18.94 12.77 -3.76
C GLU A 190 -17.57 12.91 -3.09
N PHE A 191 -16.49 12.64 -3.83
CA PHE A 191 -15.09 12.68 -3.38
C PHE A 191 -14.15 13.03 -4.53
#